data_AF-A0A927N8S7-F1
#
_entry.id   AF-A0A927N8S7-F1
#
_cell.length_a   1.000
_cell.length_b   1.000
_cell.length_c   1.000
_cell.angle_alpha   90.00
_cell.angle_beta   90.00
_cell.angle_gamma   90.00
#
_symmetry.space_group_name_H-M   'P 1'
#
loop_
_entity.id
_entity.type
_entity.pdbx_description
1 polymer ?
#
loop_
_entity_poly.entity_id
_entity_poly.type
_entity_poly.pdbx_seq_one_letter_code
_entity_poly.pdbx_strand_id
1 'polypeptide(L)'
;MVCKRCGAKIPLRKNESVGKCKFCGREQKLKSAEEEKFDAEIFAKQASLDDFNAKLKDKLDEKAMIKKTYKLAVHVIIVFVIFLLSWHFGSERSFRRNTGVLILVSIFVIPGFVVGYLGGSVLTYKLARSTSRSPHAAIVFAICTFNAYGVYVAIHFISHSNYLKINKEIDGLTQLRDKAQNELDKLKQHHKQLFLT
;
A
#
# COMPACT_ATOMS: atom_id res chain seq x y z
N MET A 1 -51.08 -8.64 -2.22
CA MET A 1 -49.87 -8.66 -3.08
C MET A 1 -50.09 -7.77 -4.29
N VAL A 2 -49.05 -7.10 -4.79
CA VAL A 2 -49.14 -6.11 -5.88
C VAL A 2 -48.13 -6.48 -6.96
N CYS A 3 -48.52 -6.48 -8.23
CA CYS A 3 -47.62 -6.81 -9.32
C CYS A 3 -46.53 -5.75 -9.48
N LYS A 4 -45.27 -6.14 -9.27
CA LYS A 4 -44.08 -5.28 -9.47
C LYS A 4 -43.98 -4.59 -10.84
N ARG A 5 -44.71 -5.06 -11.88
CA ARG A 5 -44.66 -4.47 -13.22
C ARG A 5 -45.74 -3.43 -13.47
N CYS A 6 -46.98 -3.69 -13.03
CA CYS A 6 -48.14 -2.87 -13.38
C CYS A 6 -48.89 -2.32 -12.16
N GLY A 7 -48.43 -2.58 -10.94
CA GLY A 7 -49.07 -2.07 -9.72
C GLY A 7 -50.45 -2.69 -9.42
N ALA A 8 -50.94 -3.64 -10.22
CA ALA A 8 -52.25 -4.25 -10.01
C ALA A 8 -52.25 -5.23 -8.82
N LYS A 9 -53.34 -5.24 -8.04
CA LYS A 9 -53.55 -6.25 -6.98
C LYS A 9 -53.64 -7.65 -7.60
N ILE A 10 -52.83 -8.58 -7.10
CA ILE A 10 -52.86 -9.98 -7.50
C ILE A 10 -53.81 -10.71 -6.56
N PRO A 11 -54.91 -11.31 -7.06
CA PRO A 11 -55.76 -12.17 -6.24
C PRO A 11 -55.02 -13.50 -5.97
N LEU A 12 -54.79 -13.81 -4.70
CA LEU A 12 -54.24 -15.10 -4.26
C LEU A 12 -55.39 -15.92 -3.68
N ARG A 13 -55.54 -17.18 -4.10
CA ARG A 13 -56.40 -18.13 -3.39
C ARG A 13 -55.68 -18.59 -2.13
N LYS A 14 -56.45 -18.89 -1.06
CA LYS A 14 -55.89 -19.50 0.16
C LYS A 14 -55.16 -20.79 -0.28
N ASN A 15 -53.87 -20.88 0.03
CA ASN A 15 -52.94 -21.99 -0.23
C ASN A 15 -52.16 -21.96 -1.57
N GLU A 16 -52.26 -20.92 -2.39
CA GLU A 16 -51.40 -20.77 -3.58
C GLU A 16 -50.12 -19.98 -3.26
N SER A 17 -48.95 -20.58 -3.53
CA SER A 17 -47.63 -19.94 -3.42
C SER A 17 -47.23 -19.18 -4.70
N VAL A 18 -48.06 -19.21 -5.74
CA VAL A 18 -47.85 -18.52 -7.03
C VAL A 18 -49.11 -17.74 -7.39
N GLY A 19 -49.02 -16.41 -7.44
CA GLY A 19 -50.11 -15.55 -7.88
C GLY A 19 -49.88 -15.06 -9.32
N LYS A 20 -50.86 -15.26 -10.21
CA LYS A 20 -50.81 -14.74 -11.58
C LYS A 20 -51.49 -13.37 -11.67
N CYS A 21 -50.75 -12.37 -12.13
CA CYS A 21 -51.32 -11.05 -12.36
C CYS A 21 -52.34 -11.10 -13.51
N LYS A 22 -53.59 -10.74 -13.23
CA LYS A 22 -54.65 -10.66 -14.26
C LYS A 22 -54.37 -9.65 -15.37
N PHE A 23 -53.58 -8.61 -15.09
CA PHE A 23 -53.36 -7.51 -16.02
C PHE A 23 -52.21 -7.77 -17.00
N CYS A 24 -51.08 -8.32 -16.51
CA CYS A 24 -49.89 -8.56 -17.32
C CYS A 24 -49.53 -10.03 -17.48
N GLY A 25 -50.38 -10.95 -17.00
CA GLY A 25 -50.21 -12.40 -17.08
C GLY A 25 -49.01 -12.97 -16.31
N ARG A 26 -48.26 -12.13 -15.59
CA ARG A 26 -47.00 -12.55 -14.94
C ARG A 26 -47.29 -13.30 -13.65
N GLU A 27 -46.70 -14.47 -13.52
CA GLU A 27 -46.71 -15.27 -12.30
C GLU A 27 -45.66 -14.71 -11.32
N GLN A 28 -46.07 -14.54 -10.06
CA GLN A 28 -45.19 -14.13 -8.96
C GLN A 28 -45.30 -15.17 -7.86
N LYS A 29 -44.19 -15.83 -7.54
CA LYS A 29 -44.07 -16.66 -6.35
C LYS A 29 -44.11 -15.77 -5.10
N LEU A 30 -44.94 -16.13 -4.13
CA LEU A 30 -44.82 -15.63 -2.78
C LEU A 30 -43.56 -16.26 -2.19
N LYS A 31 -42.58 -15.42 -1.83
CA LYS A 31 -41.50 -15.85 -0.95
C LYS A 31 -42.10 -16.15 0.41
N SER A 32 -41.66 -17.24 1.04
CA SER A 32 -42.04 -17.50 2.42
C SER A 32 -41.42 -16.43 3.33
N ALA A 33 -42.02 -16.18 4.50
CA ALA A 33 -41.42 -15.27 5.48
C ALA A 33 -40.02 -15.74 5.94
N GLU A 34 -39.70 -17.03 5.79
CA GLU A 34 -38.37 -17.58 6.01
C GLU A 34 -37.40 -17.24 4.88
N GLU A 35 -37.84 -17.29 3.61
CA GLU A 35 -37.04 -16.92 2.45
C GLU A 35 -36.68 -15.42 2.46
N GLU A 36 -37.62 -14.54 2.86
CA GLU A 36 -37.33 -13.10 3.06
C GLU A 36 -36.32 -12.85 4.19
N LYS A 37 -36.38 -13.60 5.29
CA LYS A 37 -35.38 -13.50 6.36
C LYS A 37 -33.99 -13.96 5.91
N PHE A 38 -33.94 -15.05 5.13
CA PHE A 38 -32.69 -15.59 4.60
C PHE A 38 -32.03 -14.64 3.59
N ASP A 39 -32.82 -14.03 2.70
CA ASP A 39 -32.35 -13.00 1.78
C ASP A 39 -31.83 -11.77 2.52
N ALA A 40 -32.49 -11.34 3.60
CA ALA A 40 -32.02 -10.23 4.43
C ALA A 40 -30.68 -10.54 5.10
N GLU A 41 -30.46 -11.77 5.57
CA GLU A 41 -29.19 -12.20 6.15
C GLU A 41 -28.06 -12.24 5.11
N ILE A 42 -28.33 -12.77 3.91
CA ILE A 42 -27.38 -12.74 2.78
C ILE A 42 -27.02 -11.29 2.42
N PHE A 43 -28.01 -10.39 2.38
CA PHE A 43 -27.78 -8.98 2.07
C PHE A 43 -26.92 -8.29 3.13
N ALA A 44 -27.20 -8.53 4.42
CA ALA A 44 -26.39 -7.98 5.52
C ALA A 44 -24.93 -8.48 5.48
N LYS A 45 -24.73 -9.78 5.21
CA LYS A 45 -23.39 -10.36 5.02
C LYS A 45 -22.66 -9.77 3.81
N GLN A 46 -23.36 -9.59 2.69
CA GLN A 46 -22.81 -8.97 1.49
C GLN A 46 -22.36 -7.52 1.76
N ALA A 47 -23.20 -6.72 2.43
CA ALA A 47 -22.84 -5.35 2.82
C ALA A 47 -21.60 -5.30 3.73
N SER A 48 -21.46 -6.24 4.65
CA SER A 48 -20.26 -6.34 5.51
C SER A 48 -19.00 -6.67 4.71
N LEU A 49 -19.11 -7.52 3.70
CA LEU A 49 -18.01 -7.88 2.81
C LEU A 49 -17.59 -6.69 1.93
N ASP A 50 -18.56 -5.91 1.45
CA ASP A 50 -18.30 -4.71 0.66
C ASP A 50 -17.55 -3.65 1.49
N ASP A 51 -17.87 -3.50 2.78
CA ASP A 51 -17.12 -2.66 3.73
C ASP A 51 -15.67 -3.15 3.92
N PHE A 52 -15.46 -4.47 4.07
CA PHE A 52 -14.11 -5.05 4.14
C PHE A 52 -13.31 -4.79 2.86
N ASN A 53 -13.94 -4.95 1.70
CA ASN A 53 -13.31 -4.70 0.41
C ASN A 53 -12.92 -3.22 0.24
N ALA A 54 -13.76 -2.29 0.71
CA ALA A 54 -13.46 -0.86 0.71
C ALA A 54 -12.25 -0.54 1.58
N LYS A 55 -12.20 -1.06 2.82
CA LYS A 55 -11.06 -0.90 3.74
C LYS A 55 -9.76 -1.48 3.20
N LEU A 56 -9.84 -2.66 2.58
CA LEU A 56 -8.68 -3.30 1.97
C LEU A 56 -8.13 -2.48 0.80
N LYS A 57 -9.02 -1.93 -0.03
CA LYS A 57 -8.64 -1.07 -1.16
C LYS A 57 -7.93 0.20 -0.68
N ASP A 58 -8.47 0.86 0.34
CA ASP A 58 -7.86 2.05 0.95
C ASP A 58 -6.42 1.76 1.44
N LYS A 59 -6.21 0.61 2.11
CA LYS A 59 -4.87 0.18 2.57
C LYS A 59 -3.91 -0.17 1.44
N LEU A 60 -4.41 -0.75 0.34
CA LEU A 60 -3.61 -0.99 -0.86
C LEU A 60 -3.19 0.31 -1.53
N ASP A 61 -4.07 1.31 -1.56
CA ASP A 61 -3.78 2.64 -2.10
C ASP A 61 -2.77 3.39 -1.21
N GLU A 62 -2.88 3.30 0.12
CA GLU A 62 -1.91 3.80 1.09
C GLU A 62 -0.50 3.21 0.84
N LYS A 63 -0.43 1.90 0.64
CA LYS A 63 0.82 1.20 0.30
C LYS A 63 1.42 1.67 -1.03
N ALA A 64 0.59 1.90 -2.05
CA ALA A 64 1.02 2.41 -3.34
C ALA A 64 1.58 3.84 -3.25
N MET A 65 0.92 4.70 -2.47
CA MET A 65 1.35 6.06 -2.17
C MET A 65 2.73 6.06 -1.48
N ILE A 66 2.93 5.27 -0.44
CA ILE A 66 4.23 5.18 0.26
C ILE A 66 5.34 4.75 -0.68
N LYS A 67 5.10 3.74 -1.53
CA LYS A 67 6.09 3.26 -2.51
C LYS A 67 6.47 4.36 -3.51
N LYS A 68 5.49 5.14 -3.98
CA LYS A 68 5.72 6.27 -4.92
C LYS A 68 6.51 7.39 -4.24
N THR A 69 6.15 7.77 -3.03
CA THR A 69 6.83 8.80 -2.23
C THR A 69 8.26 8.40 -1.92
N TYR A 70 8.48 7.15 -1.49
CA TYR A 70 9.82 6.62 -1.26
C TYR A 70 10.67 6.68 -2.52
N LYS A 71 10.15 6.20 -3.67
CA LYS A 71 10.85 6.25 -4.95
C LYS A 71 11.23 7.69 -5.31
N LEU A 72 10.32 8.64 -5.14
CA LEU A 72 10.59 10.05 -5.42
C LEU A 72 11.67 10.63 -4.50
N ALA A 73 11.58 10.38 -3.19
CA ALA A 73 12.56 10.84 -2.20
C ALA A 73 13.97 10.31 -2.53
N VAL A 74 14.09 9.03 -2.88
CA VAL A 74 15.37 8.44 -3.29
C VAL A 74 15.93 9.10 -4.56
N HIS A 75 15.09 9.39 -5.56
CA HIS A 75 15.54 10.09 -6.77
C HIS A 75 16.04 11.50 -6.46
N VAL A 76 15.34 12.26 -5.62
CA VAL A 76 15.76 13.61 -5.22
C VAL A 76 17.12 13.57 -4.53
N ILE A 77 17.33 12.61 -3.61
CA ILE A 77 18.60 12.44 -2.91
C ILE A 77 19.73 12.09 -3.89
N ILE A 78 19.50 11.16 -4.83
CA ILE A 78 20.50 10.79 -5.84
C ILE A 78 20.88 12.00 -6.71
N VAL A 79 19.90 12.76 -7.20
CA VAL A 79 20.16 13.95 -8.02
C VAL A 79 20.94 15.01 -7.23
N PHE A 80 20.60 15.21 -5.96
CA PHE A 80 21.32 16.12 -5.07
C PHE A 80 22.79 15.67 -4.87
N VAL A 81 23.03 14.38 -4.63
CA VAL A 81 24.38 13.83 -4.49
C VAL A 81 25.18 13.98 -5.80
N ILE A 82 24.57 13.69 -6.96
CA ILE A 82 25.21 13.89 -8.26
C ILE A 82 25.56 15.36 -8.47
N PHE A 83 24.65 16.29 -8.15
CA PHE A 83 24.92 17.73 -8.26
C PHE A 83 26.09 18.18 -7.38
N LEU A 84 26.14 17.73 -6.13
CA LEU A 84 27.27 18.00 -5.24
C LEU A 84 28.58 17.42 -5.78
N LEU A 85 28.56 16.20 -6.32
CA LEU A 85 29.71 15.57 -6.95
C LEU A 85 30.16 16.35 -8.19
N SER A 86 29.24 16.74 -9.07
CA SER A 86 29.54 17.52 -10.27
C SER A 86 30.13 18.89 -9.92
N TRP A 87 29.66 19.53 -8.84
CA TRP A 87 30.26 20.78 -8.39
C TRP A 87 31.68 20.54 -7.83
N HIS A 88 31.90 19.47 -7.09
CA HIS A 88 33.22 19.19 -6.50
C HIS A 88 34.26 18.62 -7.51
N PHE A 89 33.81 17.94 -8.57
CA PHE A 89 34.64 17.33 -9.60
C PHE A 89 34.70 18.13 -10.91
N GLY A 90 34.06 19.30 -10.97
CA GLY A 90 34.17 20.28 -12.06
C GLY A 90 35.55 20.92 -12.23
N SER A 91 36.58 20.45 -11.51
CA SER A 91 37.98 20.71 -11.83
C SER A 91 38.70 19.36 -11.95
N GLU A 92 39.31 19.22 -13.13
CA GLU A 92 39.72 18.04 -13.91
C GLU A 92 40.42 16.87 -13.20
N ARG A 93 40.27 15.68 -13.82
CA ARG A 93 41.17 14.50 -13.77
C ARG A 93 41.32 13.76 -12.42
N SER A 94 40.37 12.90 -12.02
CA SER A 94 40.72 11.68 -11.23
C SER A 94 39.60 10.63 -11.04
N PHE A 95 38.65 10.47 -11.96
CA PHE A 95 37.51 9.56 -11.73
C PHE A 95 37.84 8.05 -11.92
N ARG A 96 39.07 7.68 -12.30
CA ARG A 96 39.39 6.32 -12.77
C ARG A 96 39.96 5.34 -11.75
N ARG A 97 40.10 5.69 -10.46
CA ARG A 97 40.81 4.83 -9.49
C ARG A 97 40.06 4.39 -8.22
N ASN A 98 38.90 4.95 -7.87
CA ASN A 98 38.31 4.75 -6.53
C ASN A 98 36.93 4.09 -6.47
N THR A 99 36.45 3.46 -7.55
CA THR A 99 35.15 2.77 -7.56
C THR A 99 35.08 1.61 -6.55
N GLY A 100 36.20 0.97 -6.22
CA GLY A 100 36.27 -0.10 -5.20
C GLY A 100 36.12 0.40 -3.75
N VAL A 101 36.50 1.66 -3.47
CA VAL A 101 36.39 2.26 -2.14
C VAL A 101 34.94 2.64 -1.83
N LEU A 102 34.16 3.02 -2.85
CA LEU A 102 32.74 3.36 -2.71
C LEU A 102 31.89 2.19 -2.18
N ILE A 103 32.27 0.95 -2.54
CA ILE A 103 31.58 -0.27 -2.12
C ILE A 103 31.93 -0.64 -0.67
N LEU A 104 33.18 -0.44 -0.26
CA LEU A 104 33.64 -0.71 1.12
C LEU A 104 33.04 0.25 2.17
N VAL A 105 32.78 1.50 1.79
CA VAL A 105 32.16 2.52 2.67
C VAL A 105 30.70 2.19 3.01
N SER A 106 30.03 1.37 2.19
CA SER A 106 28.61 1.03 2.34
C SER A 106 28.32 0.00 3.44
N ILE A 107 29.34 -0.69 3.99
CA ILE A 107 29.17 -1.84 4.91
C ILE A 107 29.40 -1.46 6.40
N PHE A 108 30.13 -0.37 6.69
CA PHE A 108 30.54 0.00 8.07
C PHE A 108 29.67 1.11 8.73
N VAL A 109 28.39 1.17 8.39
CA VAL A 109 27.59 2.40 8.41
C VAL A 109 27.23 2.98 9.79
N ILE A 110 27.37 2.27 10.91
CA ILE A 110 26.97 2.83 12.23
C ILE A 110 28.18 3.18 13.13
N PRO A 111 29.14 2.27 13.40
CA PRO A 111 30.38 2.65 14.11
C PRO A 111 31.36 3.44 13.21
N GLY A 112 31.35 3.18 11.90
CA GLY A 112 32.14 3.90 10.92
C GLY A 112 31.60 5.29 10.58
N PHE A 113 30.39 5.65 11.02
CA PHE A 113 29.85 6.99 10.82
C PHE A 113 30.59 8.02 11.65
N VAL A 114 30.89 7.71 12.92
CA VAL A 114 31.60 8.62 13.83
C VAL A 114 33.10 8.64 13.52
N VAL A 115 33.70 7.47 13.32
CA VAL A 115 35.13 7.35 12.96
C VAL A 115 35.39 7.85 11.53
N GLY A 116 34.44 7.65 10.61
CA GLY A 116 34.49 8.15 9.23
C GLY A 116 34.17 9.64 9.13
N TYR A 117 33.35 10.21 10.00
CA TYR A 117 33.16 11.66 10.08
C TYR A 117 34.45 12.35 10.55
N LEU A 118 35.05 11.87 11.64
CA LEU A 118 36.31 12.44 12.16
C LEU A 118 37.50 12.13 11.22
N GLY A 119 37.67 10.88 10.80
CA GLY A 119 38.76 10.45 9.91
C GLY A 119 38.60 10.97 8.48
N GLY A 120 37.37 10.98 7.95
CA GLY A 120 37.05 11.54 6.64
C GLY A 120 37.23 13.05 6.59
N SER A 121 36.91 13.78 7.66
CA SER A 121 37.17 15.23 7.77
C SER A 121 38.68 15.53 7.81
N VAL A 122 39.46 14.75 8.57
CA VAL A 122 40.93 14.90 8.61
C VAL A 122 41.57 14.54 7.26
N LEU A 123 41.07 13.50 6.59
CA LEU A 123 41.57 13.06 5.28
C LEU A 123 41.21 14.05 4.17
N THR A 124 39.97 14.54 4.13
CA THR A 124 39.55 15.61 3.19
C THR A 124 40.29 16.91 3.43
N TYR A 125 40.56 17.27 4.69
CA TYR A 125 41.40 18.43 5.02
C TYR A 125 42.84 18.27 4.53
N LYS A 126 43.46 17.09 4.74
CA LYS A 126 44.80 16.78 4.20
C LYS A 126 44.83 16.81 2.66
N LEU A 127 43.83 16.22 2.02
CA LEU A 127 43.72 16.17 0.55
C LEU A 127 43.45 17.54 -0.07
N ALA A 128 42.63 18.38 0.57
CA ALA A 128 42.39 19.75 0.11
C ALA A 128 43.67 20.62 0.21
N ARG A 129 44.43 20.47 1.31
CA ARG A 129 45.71 21.15 1.49
C ARG A 129 46.77 20.72 0.47
N SER A 130 46.77 19.46 0.05
CA SER A 130 47.70 18.96 -0.97
C SER A 130 47.30 19.30 -2.42
N THR A 131 46.05 19.70 -2.66
CA THR A 131 45.50 19.96 -4.01
C THR A 131 45.17 21.45 -4.26
N SER A 132 45.70 22.36 -3.43
CA SER A 132 45.46 23.82 -3.46
C SER A 132 43.99 24.26 -3.49
N ARG A 133 43.06 23.35 -3.15
CA ARG A 133 41.63 23.65 -3.03
C ARG A 133 41.30 24.17 -1.63
N SER A 134 40.31 25.05 -1.55
CA SER A 134 39.79 25.59 -0.28
C SER A 134 39.46 24.44 0.70
N PRO A 135 40.16 24.32 1.84
CA PRO A 135 39.88 23.27 2.83
C PRO A 135 38.48 23.41 3.43
N HIS A 136 37.88 24.60 3.35
CA HIS A 136 36.52 24.86 3.80
C HIS A 136 35.50 24.19 2.88
N ALA A 137 35.71 24.21 1.56
CA ALA A 137 34.82 23.57 0.60
C ALA A 137 34.78 22.03 0.76
N ALA A 138 35.93 21.41 1.05
CA ALA A 138 36.02 19.97 1.26
C ALA A 138 35.32 19.50 2.54
N ILE A 139 35.44 20.27 3.63
CA ILE A 139 34.74 20.02 4.89
C ILE A 139 33.22 20.17 4.70
N VAL A 140 32.78 21.24 4.04
CA VAL A 140 31.36 21.48 3.74
C VAL A 140 30.80 20.34 2.90
N PHE A 141 31.52 19.88 1.89
CA PHE A 141 31.12 18.74 1.06
C PHE A 141 30.97 17.44 1.86
N ALA A 142 31.91 17.14 2.76
CA ALA A 142 31.82 15.99 3.63
C ALA A 142 30.56 16.08 4.51
N ILE A 143 30.35 17.21 5.19
CA ILE A 143 29.16 17.45 6.03
C ILE A 143 27.86 17.29 5.23
N CYS A 144 27.76 17.90 4.05
CA CYS A 144 26.58 17.79 3.18
C CYS A 144 26.30 16.35 2.75
N THR A 145 27.34 15.58 2.42
CA THR A 145 27.22 14.18 1.99
C THR A 145 26.78 13.27 3.14
N PHE A 146 27.36 13.45 4.32
CA PHE A 146 26.97 12.72 5.54
C PHE A 146 25.54 13.03 5.96
N ASN A 147 25.13 14.30 5.91
CA ASN A 147 23.74 14.69 6.21
C ASN A 147 22.75 14.11 5.19
N ALA A 148 23.07 14.16 3.89
CA ALA A 148 22.23 13.56 2.85
C ALA A 148 22.06 12.04 3.04
N TYR A 149 23.14 11.35 3.43
CA TYR A 149 23.09 9.92 3.73
C TYR A 149 22.28 9.61 5.00
N GLY A 150 22.44 10.39 6.07
CA GLY A 150 21.66 10.24 7.29
C GLY A 150 20.15 10.40 7.03
N VAL A 151 19.78 11.41 6.24
CA VAL A 151 18.39 11.63 5.79
C VAL A 151 17.89 10.45 4.95
N TYR A 152 18.71 9.91 4.04
CA TYR A 152 18.37 8.73 3.26
C TYR A 152 18.06 7.51 4.15
N VAL A 153 18.94 7.19 5.11
CA VAL A 153 18.76 6.05 6.02
C VAL A 153 17.51 6.23 6.89
N ALA A 154 17.28 7.44 7.40
CA ALA A 154 16.09 7.74 8.20
C ALA A 154 14.80 7.54 7.38
N ILE A 155 14.74 8.07 6.15
CA ILE A 155 13.59 7.88 5.23
C ILE A 155 13.40 6.40 4.90
N HIS A 156 14.48 5.66 4.63
CA HIS A 156 14.42 4.24 4.35
C HIS A 156 13.86 3.46 5.56
N PHE A 157 14.35 3.73 6.76
CA PHE A 157 13.92 3.03 7.97
C PHE A 157 12.45 3.31 8.29
N ILE A 158 12.04 4.58 8.25
CA ILE A 158 10.63 4.99 8.48
C ILE A 158 9.72 4.37 7.42
N SER A 159 10.11 4.44 6.14
CA SER A 159 9.32 3.85 5.05
C SER A 159 9.21 2.33 5.19
N HIS A 160 10.28 1.65 5.59
CA HIS A 160 10.28 0.20 5.78
C HIS A 160 9.41 -0.23 6.97
N SER A 161 9.50 0.47 8.09
CA SER A 161 8.67 0.22 9.28
C SER A 161 7.18 0.39 8.97
N ASN A 162 6.81 1.50 8.31
CA ASN A 162 5.43 1.77 7.90
C ASN A 162 4.93 0.73 6.89
N TYR A 163 5.78 0.31 5.94
CA TYR A 163 5.44 -0.71 4.97
C TYR A 163 5.13 -2.07 5.63
N LEU A 164 5.95 -2.48 6.62
CA LEU A 164 5.71 -3.72 7.38
C LEU A 164 4.40 -3.65 8.17
N LYS A 165 4.10 -2.51 8.78
CA LYS A 165 2.84 -2.31 9.53
C LYS A 165 1.62 -2.46 8.62
N ILE A 166 1.62 -1.79 7.47
CA ILE A 166 0.51 -1.86 6.51
C ILE A 166 0.36 -3.27 5.94
N ASN A 167 1.46 -3.98 5.66
CA ASN A 167 1.38 -5.37 5.21
C ASN A 167 0.67 -6.27 6.24
N LYS A 168 0.99 -6.15 7.54
CA LYS A 168 0.31 -6.92 8.59
C LYS A 168 -1.19 -6.59 8.67
N GLU A 169 -1.56 -5.32 8.50
CA GLU A 169 -2.97 -4.90 8.46
C GLU A 169 -3.71 -5.49 7.24
N ILE A 170 -3.08 -5.49 6.06
CA ILE A 170 -3.63 -6.09 4.84
C ILE A 170 -3.81 -7.61 5.00
N ASP A 171 -2.83 -8.30 5.59
CA ASP A 171 -2.90 -9.74 5.82
C ASP A 171 -4.07 -10.08 6.77
N GLY A 172 -4.22 -9.32 7.86
CA GLY A 172 -5.34 -9.47 8.79
C GLY A 172 -6.71 -9.20 8.15
N LEU A 173 -6.83 -8.13 7.36
CA LEU A 173 -8.07 -7.83 6.62
C LEU A 173 -8.40 -8.89 5.58
N THR A 174 -7.38 -9.46 4.92
CA THR A 174 -7.58 -10.53 3.92
C THR A 174 -8.10 -11.80 4.58
N GLN A 175 -7.55 -12.20 5.72
CA GLN A 175 -8.07 -13.35 6.47
C GLN A 175 -9.54 -13.17 6.91
N LEU A 176 -9.90 -11.97 7.40
CA LEU A 176 -11.27 -11.67 7.80
C LEU A 176 -12.23 -11.69 6.60
N ARG A 177 -11.82 -11.12 5.47
CA ARG A 177 -12.57 -11.13 4.21
C ARG A 177 -12.80 -12.56 3.71
N ASP A 178 -11.78 -13.40 3.70
CA ASP A 178 -11.89 -14.79 3.23
C ASP A 178 -12.81 -15.62 4.14
N LYS A 179 -12.77 -15.37 5.45
CA LYS A 179 -13.70 -15.99 6.40
C LYS A 179 -15.15 -15.55 6.15
N ALA A 180 -15.38 -14.25 5.98
CA ALA A 180 -16.70 -13.71 5.68
C ALA A 180 -17.26 -14.21 4.34
N GLN A 181 -16.40 -14.29 3.32
CA GLN A 181 -16.75 -14.82 2.00
C GLN A 181 -17.17 -16.29 2.10
N ASN A 182 -16.41 -17.11 2.82
CA ASN A 182 -16.73 -18.53 3.01
C ASN A 182 -18.08 -18.73 3.74
N GLU A 183 -18.37 -17.92 4.76
CA GLU A 183 -19.68 -17.95 5.44
C GLU A 183 -20.82 -17.56 4.49
N LEU A 184 -20.63 -16.54 3.67
CA LEU A 184 -21.60 -16.10 2.67
C LEU A 184 -21.85 -17.19 1.61
N ASP A 185 -20.80 -17.87 1.16
CA ASP A 185 -20.92 -18.95 0.17
C ASP A 185 -21.67 -20.16 0.75
N LYS A 186 -21.44 -20.49 2.03
CA LYS A 186 -22.22 -21.51 2.76
C LYS A 186 -23.69 -21.14 2.86
N LEU A 187 -24.01 -19.89 3.20
CA LEU A 187 -25.39 -19.41 3.25
C LEU A 187 -26.08 -19.48 1.88
N LYS A 188 -25.39 -19.07 0.81
CA LYS A 188 -25.91 -19.17 -0.56
C LYS A 188 -26.15 -20.62 -0.99
N GLN A 189 -25.27 -21.54 -0.63
CA GLN A 189 -25.45 -22.97 -0.88
C GLN A 189 -26.67 -23.53 -0.12
N HIS A 190 -26.81 -23.19 1.16
CA HIS A 190 -27.94 -23.62 1.98
C HIS A 190 -29.28 -23.09 1.45
N HIS A 191 -29.32 -21.81 1.04
CA HIS A 191 -30.49 -21.23 0.38
C HIS A 191 -30.86 -21.98 -0.90
N LYS A 192 -29.86 -22.35 -1.72
CA LYS A 192 -30.10 -23.12 -2.94
C LYS A 192 -30.66 -24.53 -2.66
N GLN A 193 -30.22 -25.17 -1.57
CA GLN A 193 -30.73 -26.48 -1.17
C GLN A 193 -32.16 -26.42 -0.61
N LEU A 194 -32.56 -25.32 0.05
CA LEU A 194 -33.87 -25.20 0.67
C LEU A 194 -34.97 -24.68 -0.27
N PHE A 195 -34.62 -23.79 -1.21
CA PHE A 195 -35.62 -23.02 -1.97
C PHE A 195 -35.56 -23.21 -3.49
N LEU A 196 -34.56 -23.92 -4.02
CA LEU A 196 -34.37 -24.14 -5.47
C LEU A 196 -34.45 -25.61 -5.90
N THR A 197 -34.76 -26.53 -4.99
CA THR A 197 -35.21 -27.92 -5.28
C THR A 197 -36.73 -28.00 -5.24
#